data_AF-A0A915J2Q4-F1
#
_entry.id   AF-A0A915J2Q4-F1
#
_cell.length_a   1.000
_cell.length_b   1.000
_cell.length_c   1.000
_cell.angle_alpha   90.00
_cell.angle_beta   90.00
_cell.angle_gamma   90.00
#
_symmetry.space_group_name_H-M   'P 1'
#
loop_
_entity.id
_entity.type
_entity.pdbx_description
1 polymer ?
#
loop_
_entity_poly.entity_id
_entity_poly.type
_entity_poly.pdbx_seq_one_letter_code
_entity_poly.pdbx_strand_id
1 'polypeptide(L)'
;MKEQLGKSIEALAQLKALAIRKKNEAETEEQTAKDYYNKAIVIVQKAEKGEVETAEADRLAKEALKKHTSSLENATALQKEHEKLFADCEKLQGNINHLKSSITKWENELKTLKARVQ
;
A
#
# COMPACT_ATOMS: atom_id res chain seq x y z
N MET A 1 4.09 15.53 -26.54
CA MET A 1 3.06 14.53 -26.14
C MET A 1 3.63 13.12 -25.99
N LYS A 2 4.31 12.52 -26.98
CA LYS A 2 4.91 11.17 -26.83
C LYS A 2 5.94 11.06 -25.71
N GLU A 3 6.81 12.06 -25.57
CA GLU A 3 7.77 12.11 -24.46
C GLU A 3 7.08 12.21 -23.09
N GLN A 4 6.08 13.09 -22.97
CA GLN A 4 5.24 13.19 -21.77
C GLN A 4 4.54 11.88 -21.45
N LEU A 5 4.05 11.16 -22.47
CA LEU A 5 3.45 9.83 -22.31
C LEU A 5 4.47 8.83 -21.75
N GLY A 6 5.69 8.82 -22.27
CA GLY A 6 6.77 7.98 -21.73
C GLY A 6 7.04 8.26 -20.26
N LYS A 7 7.22 9.54 -19.90
CA LYS A 7 7.44 9.99 -18.52
C LYS A 7 6.27 9.61 -17.60
N SER A 8 5.02 9.74 -18.06
CA SER A 8 3.86 9.35 -17.27
C SER A 8 3.77 7.85 -17.04
N ILE A 9 4.12 7.02 -18.02
CA ILE A 9 4.16 5.56 -17.89
C ILE A 9 5.21 5.13 -16.86
N GLU A 10 6.40 5.74 -16.90
CA GLU A 10 7.46 5.48 -15.92
C GLU A 10 7.01 5.87 -14.50
N ALA A 11 6.47 7.08 -14.34
CA ALA A 11 5.94 7.55 -13.06
C ALA A 11 4.84 6.62 -12.51
N LEU A 12 3.96 6.12 -13.39
CA LEU A 12 2.92 5.16 -12.98
C LEU A 12 3.53 3.84 -12.51
N ALA A 13 4.56 3.33 -13.17
CA ALA A 13 5.22 2.09 -12.76
C ALA A 13 5.86 2.25 -11.37
N GLN A 14 6.55 3.37 -11.13
CA GLN A 14 7.14 3.69 -9.83
C GLN A 14 6.07 3.81 -8.73
N LEU A 15 4.96 4.49 -9.02
CA LEU A 15 3.88 4.68 -8.05
C LEU A 15 3.18 3.36 -7.71
N LYS A 16 2.94 2.49 -8.70
CA LYS A 16 2.40 1.15 -8.47
C LYS A 16 3.34 0.31 -7.61
N ALA A 17 4.64 0.35 -7.89
CA ALA A 17 5.62 -0.36 -7.08
C ALA A 17 5.63 0.13 -5.61
N LEU A 18 5.52 1.45 -5.40
CA LEU A 18 5.40 2.03 -4.07
C LEU A 18 4.10 1.61 -3.36
N ALA A 19 2.96 1.65 -4.06
CA ALA A 19 1.68 1.22 -3.52
C ALA A 19 1.72 -0.26 -3.08
N ILE A 20 2.29 -1.15 -3.90
CA ILE A 20 2.46 -2.57 -3.56
C ILE A 20 3.35 -2.73 -2.33
N ARG A 21 4.48 -1.99 -2.28
CA ARG A 21 5.36 -2.03 -1.12
C ARG A 21 4.63 -1.64 0.16
N LYS A 22 3.85 -0.55 0.13
CA LYS A 22 3.08 -0.09 1.29
C LYS A 22 2.02 -1.08 1.75
N LYS A 23 1.38 -1.78 0.82
CA LYS A 23 0.48 -2.88 1.15
C LYS A 23 1.22 -4.01 1.88
N ASN A 24 2.36 -4.45 1.36
CA ASN A 24 3.14 -5.53 1.98
C ASN A 24 3.68 -5.13 3.38
N GLU A 25 4.09 -3.86 3.55
CA GLU A 25 4.48 -3.30 4.85
C GLU A 25 3.29 -3.34 5.83
N ALA A 26 2.09 -2.95 5.40
CA ALA A 26 0.87 -2.99 6.23
C ALA A 26 0.52 -4.43 6.66
N GLU A 27 0.56 -5.39 5.74
CA GLU A 27 0.31 -6.81 6.01
C GLU A 27 1.34 -7.39 7.01
N THR A 28 2.60 -6.97 6.91
CA THR A 28 3.67 -7.39 7.83
C THR A 28 3.43 -6.86 9.25
N GLU A 29 3.04 -5.60 9.39
CA GLU A 29 2.69 -5.00 10.69
C GLU A 29 1.41 -5.62 11.27
N GLU A 30 0.42 -5.96 10.44
CA GLU A 30 -0.79 -6.66 10.88
C GLU A 30 -0.45 -8.06 11.43
N GLN A 31 0.45 -8.80 10.76
CA GLN A 31 0.93 -10.08 11.25
C GLN A 31 1.69 -9.92 12.57
N THR A 32 2.57 -8.92 12.66
CA THR A 32 3.30 -8.59 13.89
C THR A 32 2.34 -8.27 15.04
N ALA A 33 1.27 -7.52 14.78
CA ALA A 33 0.24 -7.24 15.76
C ALA A 33 -0.45 -8.54 16.23
N LYS A 34 -0.82 -9.44 15.31
CA LYS A 34 -1.43 -10.74 15.65
C LYS A 34 -0.50 -11.59 16.51
N ASP A 35 0.79 -11.61 16.21
CA ASP A 35 1.77 -12.37 16.98
C ASP A 35 1.90 -11.86 18.42
N TYR A 36 1.92 -10.54 18.62
CA TYR A 36 1.92 -9.95 19.96
C TYR A 36 0.62 -10.21 20.74
N TYR A 37 -0.52 -10.19 20.05
CA TYR A 37 -1.80 -10.55 20.65
C TYR A 37 -1.82 -12.02 21.11
N ASN A 38 -1.40 -12.93 20.24
CA ASN A 38 -1.28 -14.36 20.56
C ASN A 38 -0.31 -14.58 21.73
N LYS A 39 0.81 -13.83 21.76
CA LYS A 39 1.76 -13.87 22.87
C LYS A 39 1.10 -13.46 24.19
N ALA A 40 0.28 -12.41 24.19
CA ALA A 40 -0.47 -11.99 25.38
C ALA A 40 -1.43 -13.09 25.87
N ILE A 41 -2.15 -13.74 24.95
CA ILE A 41 -3.03 -14.87 25.28
C ILE A 41 -2.24 -16.02 25.93
N VAL A 42 -1.12 -16.42 25.33
CA VAL A 42 -0.29 -17.52 25.85
C VAL A 42 0.24 -17.20 27.25
N ILE A 43 0.62 -15.94 27.51
CA ILE A 43 1.07 -15.51 28.84
C ILE A 43 -0.05 -15.68 29.89
N VAL A 44 -1.27 -15.25 29.57
CA VAL A 44 -2.43 -15.40 30.47
C VAL A 44 -2.73 -16.88 30.73
N GLN A 45 -2.74 -17.71 29.68
CA GLN A 45 -2.96 -19.15 29.82
C GLN A 45 -1.91 -19.84 30.69
N LYS A 46 -0.65 -19.38 30.65
CA LYS A 46 0.41 -19.90 31.52
C LYS A 46 0.19 -19.50 32.98
N ALA A 47 -0.34 -18.31 33.23
CA ALA A 47 -0.72 -17.88 34.58
C ALA A 47 -1.86 -18.73 35.14
N GLU A 48 -2.86 -19.04 34.32
CA GLU A 48 -3.99 -19.93 34.70
C GLU A 48 -3.51 -21.34 35.09
N LYS A 49 -2.43 -21.82 34.47
CA LYS A 49 -1.78 -23.11 34.80
C LYS A 49 -0.81 -23.03 35.97
N GLY A 50 -0.57 -21.83 36.52
CA GLY A 50 0.42 -21.61 37.58
C GLY A 50 1.87 -21.71 37.11
N GLU A 51 2.13 -21.72 35.80
CA GLU A 51 3.48 -21.75 35.22
C GLU A 51 4.19 -20.40 35.31
N VAL A 52 3.42 -19.32 35.48
CA VAL A 52 3.90 -17.94 35.65
C VAL A 52 3.10 -17.29 36.77
N GLU A 53 3.76 -16.52 37.62
CA GLU A 53 3.09 -15.73 38.66
C GLU A 53 2.08 -14.75 38.02
N THR A 54 0.85 -14.69 38.54
CA THR A 54 -0.22 -13.86 37.98
C THR A 54 0.18 -12.40 37.79
N ALA A 55 0.87 -11.80 38.78
CA ALA A 55 1.30 -10.41 38.69
C ALA A 55 2.31 -10.17 37.56
N GLU A 56 3.25 -11.10 37.37
CA GLU A 56 4.24 -11.03 36.31
C GLU A 56 3.62 -11.31 34.93
N ALA A 57 2.70 -12.27 34.85
CA ALA A 57 1.95 -12.55 33.64
C ALA A 57 1.12 -11.34 33.19
N ASP A 58 0.43 -10.66 34.12
CA ASP A 58 -0.31 -9.43 33.84
C ASP A 58 0.61 -8.34 33.29
N ARG A 59 1.81 -8.17 33.86
CA ARG A 59 2.79 -7.20 33.39
C ARG A 59 3.25 -7.51 31.96
N LEU A 60 3.62 -8.76 31.69
CA LEU A 60 4.10 -9.22 30.39
C LEU A 60 3.00 -9.17 29.31
N ALA A 61 1.77 -9.55 29.67
CA ALA A 61 0.62 -9.49 28.77
C ALA A 61 0.29 -8.04 28.39
N LYS A 62 0.32 -7.10 29.35
CA LYS A 62 0.14 -5.67 29.08
C LYS A 62 1.22 -5.11 28.15
N GLU A 63 2.47 -5.52 28.33
CA GLU A 63 3.57 -5.10 27.43
C GLU A 63 3.37 -5.64 26.01
N ALA A 64 2.96 -6.91 25.88
CA ALA A 64 2.65 -7.52 24.60
C ALA A 64 1.46 -6.81 23.92
N LEU A 65 0.40 -6.49 24.67
CA LEU A 65 -0.74 -5.74 24.16
C LEU A 65 -0.36 -4.32 23.72
N LYS A 66 0.54 -3.64 24.44
CA LYS A 66 1.06 -2.32 24.02
C LYS A 66 1.75 -2.42 22.65
N LYS A 67 2.55 -3.46 22.42
CA LYS A 67 3.22 -3.70 21.13
C LYS A 67 2.21 -4.07 20.04
N HIS A 68 1.21 -4.89 20.36
CA HIS A 68 0.08 -5.19 19.46
C HIS A 68 -0.61 -3.92 18.98
N THR A 69 -1.01 -3.03 19.89
CA THR A 69 -1.67 -1.77 19.54
C THR A 69 -0.79 -0.90 18.64
N SER A 70 0.50 -0.76 18.98
CA SER A 70 1.43 0.04 18.18
C SER A 70 1.60 -0.51 16.75
N SER A 71 1.75 -1.82 16.57
CA SER A 71 1.84 -2.43 15.24
C SER A 71 0.52 -2.31 14.48
N LEU A 72 -0.63 -2.43 15.15
CA LEU A 72 -1.94 -2.26 14.52
C LEU A 72 -2.18 -0.83 14.03
N GLU A 73 -1.75 0.17 14.80
CA GLU A 73 -1.77 1.58 14.41
C GLU A 73 -0.87 1.82 13.19
N ASN A 74 0.33 1.26 13.17
CA ASN A 74 1.25 1.33 12.04
C ASN A 74 0.66 0.67 10.79
N ALA A 75 0.10 -0.54 10.90
CA ALA A 75 -0.56 -1.24 9.81
C ALA A 75 -1.70 -0.39 9.22
N THR A 76 -2.52 0.23 10.09
CA THR A 76 -3.61 1.12 9.67
C THR A 76 -3.09 2.35 8.92
N ALA A 77 -2.00 2.96 9.40
CA ALA A 77 -1.40 4.11 8.74
C ALA A 77 -0.83 3.75 7.35
N LEU A 78 -0.12 2.62 7.25
CA LEU A 78 0.44 2.11 6.00
C LEU A 78 -0.65 1.73 4.99
N GLN A 79 -1.76 1.15 5.47
CA GLN A 79 -2.92 0.83 4.63
C GLN A 79 -3.57 2.10 4.06
N LYS A 80 -3.72 3.15 4.86
CA LYS A 80 -4.20 4.46 4.36
C LYS A 80 -3.25 5.08 3.34
N GLU A 81 -1.95 4.94 3.54
CA GLU A 81 -0.95 5.39 2.57
C GLU A 81 -1.06 4.61 1.26
N HIS A 82 -1.21 3.28 1.33
CA HIS A 82 -1.47 2.42 0.18
C HIS A 82 -2.72 2.86 -0.59
N GLU A 83 -3.85 3.08 0.10
CA GLU A 83 -5.11 3.53 -0.52
C GLU A 83 -4.96 4.84 -1.29
N LYS A 84 -4.25 5.81 -0.70
CA LYS A 84 -3.94 7.08 -1.36
C LYS A 84 -3.09 6.88 -2.61
N LEU A 85 -2.00 6.10 -2.51
CA LEU A 85 -1.11 5.82 -3.64
C LEU A 85 -1.82 5.06 -4.76
N PHE A 86 -2.74 4.15 -4.38
CA PHE A 86 -3.55 3.40 -5.34
C PHE A 86 -4.51 4.33 -6.09
N ALA A 87 -5.21 5.23 -5.40
CA ALA A 87 -6.06 6.24 -6.03
C ALA A 87 -5.26 7.15 -6.98
N ASP A 88 -4.05 7.56 -6.58
CA ASP A 88 -3.16 8.33 -7.44
C ASP A 88 -2.71 7.54 -8.69
N CYS A 89 -2.48 6.22 -8.56
CA CYS A 89 -2.22 5.34 -9.70
C CYS A 89 -3.39 5.30 -10.69
N GLU A 90 -4.62 5.18 -10.19
CA GLU A 90 -5.82 5.16 -11.04
C GLU A 90 -6.00 6.49 -11.79
N LYS A 91 -5.80 7.61 -11.11
CA LYS A 91 -5.85 8.93 -11.72
C LYS A 91 -4.79 9.09 -12.81
N LEU A 92 -3.54 8.71 -12.55
CA LEU A 92 -2.47 8.80 -13.52
C LEU A 92 -2.69 7.86 -14.72
N GLN A 93 -3.23 6.65 -14.48
CA GLN A 93 -3.62 5.73 -15.54
C GLN A 93 -4.69 6.32 -16.45
N GLY A 94 -5.69 7.01 -15.88
CA GLY A 94 -6.71 7.75 -16.64
C GLY A 94 -6.09 8.84 -17.53
N ASN A 95 -5.17 9.64 -16.97
CA ASN A 95 -4.46 10.68 -17.72
C ASN A 95 -3.62 10.09 -18.87
N ILE A 96 -2.93 8.98 -18.64
CA ILE A 96 -2.17 8.26 -19.67
C ILE A 96 -3.09 7.81 -20.81
N ASN A 97 -4.27 7.26 -20.49
CA ASN A 97 -5.22 6.82 -21.50
C ASN A 97 -5.73 8.00 -22.34
N HIS A 98 -6.04 9.13 -21.69
CA HIS A 98 -6.43 10.35 -22.40
C HIS A 98 -5.32 10.87 -23.32
N LEU A 99 -4.08 10.88 -22.85
CA LEU A 99 -2.92 11.31 -23.63
C LEU A 99 -2.67 10.41 -24.84
N LYS A 100 -2.80 9.09 -24.68
CA LYS A 100 -2.72 8.12 -25.80
C LYS A 100 -3.77 8.41 -26.86
N SER A 101 -5.05 8.55 -26.46
CA SER A 101 -6.14 8.86 -27.39
C SER A 101 -5.91 10.18 -28.13
N SER A 102 -5.41 11.19 -27.43
CA SER A 102 -5.11 12.50 -28.02
C SER A 102 -3.97 12.41 -29.04
N ILE A 103 -2.89 11.69 -28.73
CA ILE A 103 -1.78 11.45 -29.68
C ILE A 103 -2.31 10.78 -30.94
N THR A 104 -3.06 9.68 -30.81
CA THR A 104 -3.63 8.95 -31.95
C THR A 104 -4.50 9.86 -32.82
N LYS A 105 -5.35 10.69 -32.20
CA LYS A 105 -6.18 11.66 -32.92
C LYS A 105 -5.32 12.61 -33.77
N TRP A 106 -4.33 13.27 -33.14
CA TRP A 106 -3.47 14.23 -33.84
C TRP A 106 -2.59 13.60 -34.91
N GLU A 107 -2.13 12.36 -34.71
CA GLU A 107 -1.38 11.60 -35.72
C GLU A 107 -2.24 11.30 -36.96
N ASN A 108 -3.51 10.91 -36.75
CA ASN A 108 -4.45 10.65 -37.84
C ASN A 108 -4.81 11.94 -38.60
N GLU A 109 -5.04 13.05 -37.88
CA GLU A 109 -5.28 14.35 -38.50
C GLU A 109 -4.08 14.81 -39.32
N LEU A 110 -2.86 14.70 -38.78
CA LEU A 110 -1.63 15.03 -39.50
C LEU A 110 -1.45 14.18 -40.76
N LYS A 111 -1.73 12.87 -40.68
CA LYS A 111 -1.69 11.96 -41.84
C LYS A 111 -2.68 12.38 -42.91
N THR A 112 -3.91 12.70 -42.50
CA THR A 112 -4.97 13.15 -43.41
C THR A 112 -4.61 14.47 -44.10
N LEU A 113 -4.06 15.43 -43.35
CA LEU A 113 -3.60 16.70 -43.89
C LEU A 113 -2.47 16.48 -44.91
N LYS A 114 -1.46 15.68 -44.58
CA LYS A 114 -0.34 15.38 -45.50
C LYS A 114 -0.81 14.77 -46.82
N ALA A 115 -1.78 13.85 -46.78
CA ALA A 115 -2.32 13.21 -47.97
C ALA A 115 -3.13 14.17 -48.87
N ARG A 116 -3.66 15.27 -48.32
CA ARG A 116 -4.40 16.29 -49.07
C ARG A 116 -3.52 17.33 -49.76
N VAL A 117 -2.27 17.45 -49.33
CA VAL A 117 -1.29 18.41 -49.88
C VAL A 117 -0.34 17.70 -50.87
N GLN A 118 -0.57 16.42 -51.15
CA GLN A 118 0.13 15.60 -52.13
C GLN A 118 -0.61 15.51 -53.46
#